data_AF-A0A846QL00-F1
#
_entry.id   AF-A0A846QL00-F1
#
_cell.length_a   1.000
_cell.length_b   1.000
_cell.length_c   1.000
_cell.angle_alpha   90.00
_cell.angle_beta   90.00
_cell.angle_gamma   90.00
#
_symmetry.space_group_name_H-M   'P 1'
#
loop_
_entity.id
_entity.type
_entity.pdbx_description
1 polymer ?
#
loop_
_entity_poly.entity_id
_entity_poly.type
_entity_poly.pdbx_seq_one_letter_code
_entity_poly.pdbx_strand_id
1 'polypeptide(L)'
;MDLNSSTKYKTLHKGQIIFKEGQKGSVAYMLKKGTATVFRTQNNKRLVLARILPGQVFGEEGLFTAGPRNASAVAEEPCELIVIDQDVFRTMLLKCPGPIQRLMRSLVEQVHGMQGRLAESVTSNVLTSVCGVLELMHRALCATERTNGSRHGVSYAELSRQCKDILLVSQLEIDEILARLGKLKIVEITDVREPVMKRDALGRMRRQSDFLKDRYVAIPEPDKFMTVVRNLSQEMGGARPPFTECLEFVDVYDFAKSVGADPEIIYRKMGYKEIPETYFFFHKPTVDEWAKEMGEEFFKRVKRKRVNVDELETVDDIVHVDNTTLQEAFSRIGYHKMALLAAMAGEEARGKIFGNLSKKIAAIVRDESGSMEGVEEMEAADAEDELMEIIRDIKGSTK
;
A
#
# COMPACT_ATOMS: atom_id res chain seq x y z
N MET A 1 -11.23 -50.57 -16.30
CA MET A 1 -10.05 -49.69 -16.12
C MET A 1 -9.29 -50.27 -14.94
N ASP A 2 -8.43 -51.25 -15.17
CA ASP A 2 -7.85 -52.03 -14.07
C ASP A 2 -6.53 -51.38 -13.62
N LEU A 3 -6.61 -50.63 -12.53
CA LEU A 3 -5.48 -50.12 -11.75
C LEU A 3 -5.05 -51.18 -10.72
N ASN A 4 -4.41 -52.27 -11.17
CA ASN A 4 -3.77 -53.23 -10.28
C ASN A 4 -2.26 -53.17 -10.55
N SER A 5 -1.41 -52.67 -9.64
CA SER A 5 -0.95 -53.42 -8.47
C SER A 5 -0.37 -52.56 -7.32
N SER A 6 -0.58 -51.24 -7.29
CA SER A 6 0.02 -50.39 -6.21
C SER A 6 -0.83 -49.18 -5.78
N THR A 7 -2.08 -49.07 -6.26
CA THR A 7 -2.95 -47.93 -5.92
C THR A 7 -3.44 -48.05 -4.48
N LYS A 8 -2.91 -47.20 -3.60
CA LYS A 8 -3.29 -47.16 -2.18
C LYS A 8 -4.57 -46.36 -1.99
N TYR A 9 -5.52 -46.90 -1.24
CA TYR A 9 -6.75 -46.21 -0.87
C TYR A 9 -6.66 -45.74 0.58
N LYS A 10 -7.25 -44.57 0.87
CA LYS A 10 -7.33 -44.02 2.22
C LYS A 10 -8.77 -43.61 2.51
N THR A 11 -9.35 -44.20 3.55
CA THR A 11 -10.69 -43.85 4.04
C THR A 11 -10.57 -42.93 5.25
N LEU A 12 -11.38 -41.88 5.28
CA LEU A 12 -11.37 -40.87 6.34
C LEU A 12 -12.79 -40.57 6.80
N HIS A 13 -12.95 -40.38 8.10
CA HIS A 13 -14.19 -39.87 8.69
C HIS A 13 -14.28 -38.35 8.59
N LYS A 14 -15.50 -37.83 8.70
CA LYS A 14 -15.76 -36.39 8.80
C LYS A 14 -14.88 -35.75 9.89
N GLY A 15 -14.28 -34.60 9.58
CA GLY A 15 -13.41 -33.84 10.46
C GLY A 15 -11.96 -34.33 10.51
N GLN A 16 -11.62 -35.47 9.91
CA GLN A 16 -10.25 -35.95 9.89
C GLN A 16 -9.38 -35.15 8.92
N ILE A 17 -8.18 -34.80 9.38
CA ILE A 17 -7.18 -34.10 8.58
C ILE A 17 -6.54 -35.08 7.60
N ILE A 18 -6.57 -34.73 6.32
CA ILE A 18 -5.97 -35.50 5.23
C ILE A 18 -4.46 -35.28 5.22
N PHE A 19 -4.04 -34.01 5.30
CA PHE A 19 -2.68 -33.54 5.53
C PHE A 19 -2.69 -32.13 6.14
N LYS A 20 -1.59 -31.73 6.77
CA LYS A 20 -1.43 -30.40 7.38
C LYS A 20 -0.49 -29.52 6.57
N GLU A 21 -0.74 -28.22 6.62
CA GLU A 21 0.21 -27.19 6.18
C GLU A 21 1.57 -27.39 6.88
N GLY A 22 2.67 -27.17 6.14
CA GLY A 22 4.04 -27.39 6.61
C GLY A 22 4.48 -28.85 6.66
N GLN A 23 3.57 -29.83 6.59
CA GLN A 23 3.93 -31.25 6.52
C GLN A 23 4.69 -31.54 5.23
N LYS A 24 5.73 -32.39 5.26
CA LYS A 24 6.37 -32.83 4.01
C LYS A 24 5.36 -33.58 3.13
N GLY A 25 5.23 -33.17 1.87
CA GLY A 25 4.39 -33.83 0.87
C GLY A 25 5.22 -34.65 -0.10
N SER A 26 4.78 -35.88 -0.40
CA SER A 26 5.37 -36.73 -1.45
C SER A 26 4.32 -37.44 -2.32
N VAL A 27 3.04 -37.14 -2.10
CA VAL A 27 1.90 -37.79 -2.76
C VAL A 27 0.79 -36.77 -3.06
N ALA A 28 -0.02 -37.03 -4.07
CA ALA A 28 -1.28 -36.34 -4.32
C ALA A 28 -2.47 -37.24 -3.93
N TYR A 29 -3.66 -36.65 -3.88
CA TYR A 29 -4.90 -37.38 -3.57
C TYR A 29 -5.95 -37.11 -4.63
N MET A 30 -6.68 -38.14 -5.04
CA MET A 30 -7.90 -38.01 -5.82
C MET A 30 -9.09 -38.39 -4.95
N LEU A 31 -10.09 -37.52 -4.87
CA LEU A 31 -11.30 -37.79 -4.11
C LEU A 31 -12.20 -38.74 -4.90
N LYS A 32 -12.46 -39.93 -4.38
CA LYS A 32 -13.35 -40.91 -5.02
C LYS A 32 -14.80 -40.76 -4.55
N LYS A 33 -15.00 -40.46 -3.28
CA LYS A 33 -16.32 -40.31 -2.64
C LYS A 33 -16.22 -39.36 -1.45
N GLY A 34 -17.29 -38.62 -1.17
CA GLY A 34 -17.37 -37.63 -0.08
C GLY A 34 -17.01 -36.22 -0.56
N THR A 35 -16.75 -35.32 0.40
CA THR A 35 -16.30 -33.95 0.15
C THR A 35 -15.18 -33.55 1.10
N ALA A 36 -14.22 -32.76 0.62
CA ALA A 36 -13.10 -32.27 1.42
C ALA A 36 -12.90 -30.76 1.23
N THR A 37 -12.26 -30.12 2.20
CA THR A 37 -11.93 -28.69 2.16
C THR A 37 -10.43 -28.50 2.30
N VAL A 38 -9.85 -27.68 1.42
CA VAL A 38 -8.48 -27.18 1.54
C VAL A 38 -8.51 -25.78 2.14
N PHE A 39 -7.71 -25.54 3.18
CA PHE A 39 -7.70 -24.28 3.92
C PHE A 39 -6.31 -23.93 4.46
N ARG A 40 -6.09 -22.65 4.75
CA ARG A 40 -4.96 -22.15 5.55
C ARG A 40 -5.45 -21.59 6.87
N THR A 41 -4.59 -21.59 7.87
CA THR A 41 -4.88 -20.92 9.14
C THR A 41 -4.09 -19.62 9.22
N GLN A 42 -4.78 -18.50 9.29
CA GLN A 42 -4.19 -17.17 9.48
C GLN A 42 -4.90 -16.48 10.64
N ASN A 43 -4.15 -15.94 11.60
CA ASN A 43 -4.69 -15.26 12.79
C ASN A 43 -5.78 -16.08 13.52
N ASN A 44 -5.53 -17.38 13.71
CA ASN A 44 -6.48 -18.35 14.29
C ASN A 44 -7.83 -18.50 13.54
N LYS A 45 -7.96 -17.97 12.32
CA LYS A 45 -9.12 -18.17 11.45
C LYS A 45 -8.77 -19.09 10.29
N ARG A 46 -9.72 -19.95 9.89
CA ARG A 46 -9.57 -20.80 8.71
C ARG A 46 -10.01 -20.04 7.46
N LEU A 47 -9.06 -19.80 6.55
CA LEU A 47 -9.34 -19.32 5.20
C LEU A 47 -9.52 -20.51 4.28
N VAL A 48 -10.75 -20.71 3.78
CA VAL A 48 -11.06 -21.76 2.81
C VAL A 48 -10.52 -21.38 1.45
N LEU A 49 -9.67 -22.23 0.87
CA LEU A 49 -9.06 -22.02 -0.44
C LEU A 49 -9.83 -22.75 -1.54
N ALA A 50 -10.29 -23.97 -1.26
CA ALA A 50 -11.05 -24.77 -2.21
C ALA A 50 -11.91 -25.81 -1.51
N ARG A 51 -13.05 -26.15 -2.13
CA ARG A 51 -13.84 -27.33 -1.80
C ARG A 51 -13.63 -28.38 -2.88
N ILE A 52 -13.32 -29.60 -2.47
CA ILE A 52 -12.97 -30.73 -3.33
C ILE A 52 -14.15 -31.67 -3.46
N LEU A 53 -14.48 -32.03 -4.69
CA LEU A 53 -15.57 -32.92 -5.09
C LEU A 53 -15.03 -34.23 -5.69
N PRO A 54 -15.84 -35.30 -5.73
CA PRO A 54 -15.44 -36.57 -6.33
C PRO A 54 -14.92 -36.41 -7.77
N GLY A 55 -13.84 -37.11 -8.10
CA GLY A 55 -13.10 -37.03 -9.36
C GLY A 55 -11.98 -35.99 -9.39
N GLN A 56 -11.94 -35.07 -8.42
CA GLN A 56 -10.91 -34.03 -8.39
C GLN A 56 -9.62 -34.51 -7.70
N VAL A 57 -8.49 -34.04 -8.22
CA VAL A 57 -7.15 -34.25 -7.66
C VAL A 57 -6.74 -33.00 -6.87
N PHE A 58 -6.10 -33.19 -5.73
CA PHE A 58 -5.60 -32.11 -4.87
C PHE A 58 -4.34 -32.53 -4.12
N GLY A 59 -3.54 -31.53 -3.73
CA GLY A 59 -2.24 -31.76 -3.08
C GLY A 59 -1.17 -32.26 -4.05
N GLU A 60 -1.34 -32.00 -5.33
CA GLU A 60 -0.42 -32.31 -6.42
C GLU A 60 0.92 -31.58 -6.29
N GLU A 61 0.95 -30.39 -5.69
CA GLU A 61 2.20 -29.66 -5.43
C GLU A 61 3.21 -30.50 -4.64
N GLY A 62 2.73 -31.28 -3.66
CA GLY A 62 3.58 -32.17 -2.87
C GLY A 62 4.10 -33.37 -3.65
N LEU A 63 3.49 -33.74 -4.78
CA LEU A 63 3.97 -34.80 -5.65
C LEU A 63 5.13 -34.33 -6.55
N PHE A 64 5.07 -33.08 -7.01
CA PHE A 64 6.05 -32.51 -7.95
C PHE A 64 7.25 -31.86 -7.27
N THR A 65 7.02 -31.10 -6.19
CA THR A 65 8.08 -30.29 -5.55
C THR A 65 8.80 -30.99 -4.40
N ALA A 66 8.25 -32.10 -3.89
CA ALA A 66 8.69 -32.78 -2.66
C ALA A 66 8.85 -31.84 -1.44
N GLY A 67 8.22 -30.66 -1.49
CA GLY A 67 8.31 -29.60 -0.49
C GLY A 67 7.26 -29.73 0.63
N PRO A 68 7.28 -28.79 1.60
CA PRO A 68 6.22 -28.68 2.60
C PRO A 68 4.87 -28.38 1.96
N ARG A 69 3.78 -28.88 2.54
CA ARG A 69 2.41 -28.57 2.09
C ARG A 69 2.11 -27.09 2.29
N ASN A 70 1.60 -26.45 1.25
CA ASN A 70 1.22 -25.04 1.27
C ASN A 70 -0.13 -24.76 1.94
N ALA A 71 -0.90 -25.79 2.29
CA ALA A 71 -2.20 -25.67 2.94
C ALA A 71 -2.55 -26.96 3.69
N SER A 72 -3.57 -26.90 4.54
CA SER A 72 -4.17 -28.07 5.19
C SER A 72 -5.38 -28.57 4.41
N ALA A 73 -5.69 -29.86 4.51
CA ALA A 73 -6.90 -30.44 3.93
C ALA A 73 -7.64 -31.28 4.97
N VAL A 74 -8.97 -31.14 5.03
CA VAL A 74 -9.86 -31.85 5.96
C VAL A 74 -11.02 -32.49 5.23
N ALA A 75 -11.45 -33.67 5.68
CA ALA A 75 -12.66 -34.31 5.19
C ALA A 75 -13.90 -33.63 5.82
N GLU A 76 -14.81 -33.10 5.00
CA GLU A 76 -16.08 -32.51 5.45
C GLU A 76 -17.17 -33.57 5.67
N GLU A 77 -16.99 -34.73 5.05
CA GLU A 77 -17.85 -35.91 5.09
C GLU A 77 -16.98 -37.18 5.09
N PRO A 78 -17.54 -38.39 5.33
CA PRO A 78 -16.79 -39.63 5.12
C PRO A 78 -16.24 -39.69 3.69
N CYS A 79 -14.91 -39.75 3.56
CA CYS A 79 -14.19 -39.66 2.30
C CYS A 79 -13.48 -40.96 1.95
N GLU A 80 -13.52 -41.33 0.67
CA GLU A 80 -12.63 -42.32 0.07
C GLU A 80 -11.66 -41.59 -0.85
N LEU A 81 -10.36 -41.76 -0.61
CA LEU A 81 -9.29 -41.14 -1.38
C LEU A 81 -8.46 -42.21 -2.08
N ILE A 82 -8.03 -41.91 -3.30
CA ILE A 82 -6.96 -42.62 -3.99
C ILE A 82 -5.67 -41.84 -3.77
N VAL A 83 -4.65 -42.49 -3.24
CA VAL A 83 -3.32 -41.92 -3.04
C VAL A 83 -2.52 -42.11 -4.33
N ILE A 84 -2.00 -41.01 -4.85
CA ILE A 84 -1.21 -40.97 -6.08
C ILE A 84 0.21 -40.60 -5.70
N ASP A 85 1.12 -41.57 -5.68
CA ASP A 85 2.55 -41.35 -5.55
C ASP A 85 3.22 -41.21 -6.93
N GLN A 86 4.54 -40.98 -6.95
CA GLN A 86 5.28 -40.76 -8.21
C GLN A 86 5.22 -41.97 -9.14
N ASP A 87 5.23 -43.19 -8.59
CA ASP A 87 5.18 -44.42 -9.38
C ASP A 87 3.80 -44.63 -10.00
N VAL A 88 2.74 -44.39 -9.24
CA VAL A 88 1.36 -44.43 -9.73
C VAL A 88 1.16 -43.36 -10.81
N PHE A 89 1.63 -42.13 -10.59
CA PHE A 89 1.53 -41.05 -11.58
C PHE A 89 2.30 -41.38 -12.87
N ARG A 90 3.54 -41.85 -12.76
CA ARG A 90 4.36 -42.27 -13.91
C ARG A 90 3.69 -43.40 -14.69
N THR A 91 3.12 -44.37 -13.99
CA THR A 91 2.41 -45.49 -14.62
C THR A 91 1.14 -45.01 -15.35
N MET A 92 0.38 -44.08 -14.76
CA MET A 92 -0.77 -43.45 -15.41
C MET A 92 -0.35 -42.71 -16.69
N LEU A 93 0.74 -41.94 -16.63
CA LEU A 93 1.26 -41.20 -17.78
C LEU A 93 1.72 -42.14 -18.90
N LEU A 94 2.41 -43.23 -18.58
CA LEU A 94 2.87 -44.22 -19.57
C LEU A 94 1.72 -44.94 -20.28
N LYS A 95 0.53 -45.03 -19.65
CA LYS A 95 -0.68 -45.60 -20.26
C LYS A 95 -1.39 -44.62 -21.20
N CYS A 96 -1.06 -43.33 -21.17
CA CYS A 96 -1.62 -42.36 -22.09
C CYS A 96 -1.00 -42.47 -23.49
N PRO A 97 -1.72 -42.15 -24.58
CA PRO A 97 -1.15 -42.08 -25.93
C PRO A 97 0.06 -41.13 -26.00
N GLY A 98 1.05 -41.47 -26.84
CA GLY A 98 2.31 -40.72 -26.95
C GLY A 98 2.20 -39.19 -27.13
N PRO A 99 1.21 -38.64 -27.89
CA PRO A 99 0.99 -37.20 -27.97
C PRO A 99 0.61 -36.56 -26.62
N ILE A 100 -0.22 -37.22 -25.81
CA ILE A 100 -0.64 -36.74 -24.49
C ILE A 100 0.55 -36.76 -23.52
N GLN A 101 1.40 -37.78 -23.61
CA GLN A 101 2.63 -37.83 -22.81
C GLN A 101 3.56 -36.66 -23.13
N ARG A 102 3.74 -36.32 -24.41
CA ARG A 102 4.56 -35.18 -24.84
C ARG A 102 3.96 -33.85 -24.41
N LEU A 103 2.65 -33.68 -24.57
CA LEU A 103 1.94 -32.48 -24.12
C LEU A 103 2.03 -32.30 -22.61
N MET A 104 1.77 -33.35 -21.82
CA MET A 104 1.89 -33.28 -20.36
C MET A 104 3.33 -33.01 -19.93
N ARG A 105 4.32 -33.63 -20.58
CA ARG A 105 5.74 -33.36 -20.29
C ARG A 105 6.10 -31.90 -20.59
N SER A 106 5.63 -31.37 -21.72
CA SER A 106 5.81 -29.96 -22.08
C SER A 106 5.11 -29.01 -21.10
N LEU A 107 3.90 -29.32 -20.64
CA LEU A 107 3.21 -28.54 -19.61
C LEU A 107 3.92 -28.59 -18.25
N VAL A 108 4.41 -29.78 -17.87
CA VAL A 108 5.21 -29.94 -16.66
C VAL A 108 6.52 -29.16 -16.77
N GLU A 109 7.23 -29.22 -17.89
CA GLU A 109 8.44 -28.44 -18.16
C GLU A 109 8.16 -26.94 -18.22
N GLN A 110 7.01 -26.51 -18.75
CA GLN A 110 6.58 -25.11 -18.73
C GLN A 110 6.27 -24.65 -17.31
N VAL A 111 5.56 -25.44 -16.52
CA VAL A 111 5.27 -25.13 -15.11
C VAL A 111 6.56 -25.14 -14.28
N HIS A 112 7.48 -26.08 -14.50
CA HIS A 112 8.80 -26.10 -13.86
C HIS A 112 9.72 -24.99 -14.38
N GLY A 113 9.56 -24.55 -15.63
CA GLY A 113 10.27 -23.40 -16.19
C GLY A 113 9.71 -22.07 -15.66
N MET A 114 8.40 -21.98 -15.45
CA MET A 114 7.74 -20.88 -14.74
C MET A 114 8.14 -20.88 -13.27
N GLN A 115 8.15 -22.03 -12.61
CA GLN A 115 8.58 -22.19 -11.23
C GLN A 115 10.09 -22.10 -11.06
N GLY A 116 10.93 -22.38 -12.06
CA GLY A 116 12.38 -22.15 -11.99
C GLY A 116 12.71 -20.66 -12.11
N ARG A 117 11.93 -19.95 -12.93
CA ARG A 117 11.99 -18.48 -13.03
C ARG A 117 11.34 -17.79 -11.82
N LEU A 118 10.37 -18.43 -11.15
CA LEU A 118 9.79 -17.96 -9.89
C LEU A 118 10.59 -18.43 -8.66
N ALA A 119 11.23 -19.60 -8.63
CA ALA A 119 11.92 -20.14 -7.45
C ALA A 119 13.31 -19.53 -7.26
N GLU A 120 13.91 -18.95 -8.31
CA GLU A 120 15.01 -17.99 -8.16
C GLU A 120 14.52 -16.59 -7.74
N SER A 121 13.20 -16.32 -7.70
CA SER A 121 12.63 -14.99 -7.44
C SER A 121 11.62 -14.87 -6.30
N VAL A 122 11.13 -15.97 -5.72
CA VAL A 122 10.07 -15.97 -4.70
C VAL A 122 10.64 -15.96 -3.27
N THR A 123 11.96 -16.08 -3.14
CA THR A 123 12.66 -15.60 -1.94
C THR A 123 13.36 -14.28 -2.21
N SER A 124 12.59 -13.21 -1.98
CA SER A 124 13.01 -11.95 -1.37
C SER A 124 13.68 -10.88 -2.26
N ASN A 125 12.93 -10.30 -3.20
CA ASN A 125 12.82 -8.85 -3.25
C ASN A 125 11.62 -8.37 -4.09
N VAL A 126 10.67 -7.65 -3.46
CA VAL A 126 9.55 -7.00 -4.17
C VAL A 126 10.09 -6.04 -5.23
N LEU A 127 11.23 -5.39 -4.96
CA LEU A 127 12.00 -4.59 -5.90
C LEU A 127 12.31 -5.33 -7.21
N THR A 128 12.93 -6.51 -7.12
CA THR A 128 13.34 -7.29 -8.30
C THR A 128 12.13 -7.75 -9.11
N SER A 129 11.03 -8.08 -8.42
CA SER A 129 9.80 -8.51 -9.07
C SER A 129 9.12 -7.37 -9.83
N VAL A 130 8.97 -6.20 -9.21
CA VAL A 130 8.42 -4.99 -9.86
C VAL A 130 9.30 -4.56 -11.04
N CYS A 131 10.63 -4.57 -10.87
CA CYS A 131 11.59 -4.30 -11.95
C CYS A 131 11.50 -5.31 -13.09
N GLY A 132 11.28 -6.59 -12.79
CA GLY A 132 11.10 -7.63 -13.80
C GLY A 132 9.85 -7.40 -14.66
N VAL A 133 8.72 -7.01 -14.04
CA VAL A 133 7.50 -6.63 -14.78
C VAL A 133 7.77 -5.40 -15.66
N LEU A 134 8.43 -4.38 -15.12
CA LEU A 134 8.83 -3.19 -15.86
C LEU A 134 9.71 -3.52 -17.08
N GLU A 135 10.72 -4.38 -16.91
CA GLU A 135 11.61 -4.82 -17.99
C GLU A 135 10.84 -5.60 -19.08
N LEU A 136 9.96 -6.51 -18.70
CA LEU A 136 9.13 -7.29 -19.64
C LEU A 136 8.23 -6.37 -20.47
N MET A 137 7.57 -5.41 -19.84
CA MET A 137 6.72 -4.44 -20.51
C MET A 137 7.54 -3.54 -21.44
N HIS A 138 8.71 -3.08 -20.99
CA HIS A 138 9.62 -2.29 -21.82
C HIS A 138 10.07 -3.06 -23.08
N ARG A 139 10.46 -4.33 -22.92
CA ARG A 139 10.85 -5.19 -24.06
C ARG A 139 9.69 -5.42 -25.03
N ALA A 140 8.48 -5.63 -24.53
CA ALA A 140 7.30 -5.80 -25.36
C ALA A 140 7.02 -4.53 -26.21
N LEU A 141 7.16 -3.34 -25.61
CA LEU A 141 7.03 -2.06 -26.32
C LEU A 141 8.12 -1.88 -27.40
N CYS A 142 9.39 -2.16 -27.06
CA CYS A 142 10.49 -2.08 -28.03
C CYS A 142 10.31 -3.04 -29.21
N ALA A 143 9.65 -4.19 -29.01
CA ALA A 143 9.36 -5.13 -30.08
C ALA A 143 8.28 -4.59 -31.05
N THR A 144 7.36 -3.75 -30.57
CA THR A 144 6.24 -3.20 -31.35
C THR A 144 6.54 -1.86 -32.02
N GLU A 145 7.45 -1.03 -31.50
CA GLU A 145 7.63 0.38 -31.92
C GLU A 145 8.78 0.64 -32.93
N ARG A 146 9.16 -0.34 -33.76
CA ARG A 146 10.27 -0.19 -34.73
C ARG A 146 10.07 0.88 -35.82
N THR A 147 8.98 1.65 -35.85
CA THR A 147 8.60 2.50 -37.00
C THR A 147 8.30 3.97 -36.73
N ASN A 148 8.27 4.50 -35.51
CA ASN A 148 8.16 5.96 -35.32
C ASN A 148 8.85 6.45 -34.04
N GLY A 149 9.79 7.38 -34.21
CA GLY A 149 10.75 7.85 -33.20
C GLY A 149 10.13 8.64 -32.05
N SER A 150 9.53 7.94 -31.10
CA SER A 150 8.97 8.56 -29.91
C SER A 150 9.23 7.64 -28.73
N ARG A 151 10.40 7.82 -28.09
CA ARG A 151 10.80 7.13 -26.85
C ARG A 151 9.78 7.45 -25.74
N HIS A 152 8.71 6.69 -25.64
CA HIS A 152 7.80 6.79 -24.50
C HIS A 152 7.91 5.48 -23.74
N GLY A 153 8.33 5.59 -22.48
CA GLY A 153 8.57 4.44 -21.63
C GLY A 153 7.31 3.60 -21.36
N VAL A 154 7.37 2.76 -20.34
CA VAL A 154 6.19 2.03 -19.89
C VAL A 154 5.24 3.01 -19.18
N SER A 155 3.96 3.01 -19.55
CA SER A 155 2.95 3.80 -18.81
C SER A 155 2.90 3.35 -17.35
N TYR A 156 3.04 4.31 -16.43
CA TYR A 156 3.06 4.08 -14.99
C TYR A 156 1.76 3.43 -14.50
N ALA A 157 0.61 3.87 -15.02
CA ALA A 157 -0.69 3.34 -14.65
C ALA A 157 -0.85 1.87 -15.08
N GLU A 158 -0.41 1.55 -16.30
CA GLU A 158 -0.47 0.18 -16.80
C GLU A 158 0.55 -0.72 -16.07
N LEU A 159 1.76 -0.23 -15.82
CA LEU A 159 2.74 -0.93 -14.98
C LEU A 159 2.17 -1.23 -13.60
N SER A 160 1.55 -0.22 -12.96
CA SER A 160 0.96 -0.38 -11.63
C SER A 160 -0.15 -1.42 -11.63
N ARG A 161 -0.99 -1.44 -12.67
CA ARG A 161 -2.06 -2.42 -12.83
C ARG A 161 -1.49 -3.83 -12.99
N GLN A 162 -0.52 -4.02 -13.88
CA GLN A 162 0.12 -5.33 -14.11
C GLN A 162 0.84 -5.83 -12.85
N CYS A 163 1.56 -4.96 -12.14
CA CYS A 163 2.20 -5.33 -10.87
C CYS A 163 1.18 -5.76 -9.82
N LYS A 164 0.04 -5.07 -9.69
CA LYS A 164 -1.04 -5.47 -8.76
C LYS A 164 -1.66 -6.81 -9.15
N ASP A 165 -1.95 -7.01 -10.43
CA ASP A 165 -2.61 -8.22 -10.94
C ASP A 165 -1.70 -9.45 -10.83
N ILE A 166 -0.39 -9.29 -11.06
CA ILE A 166 0.59 -10.40 -11.13
C ILE A 166 1.27 -10.66 -9.78
N LEU A 167 1.67 -9.61 -9.07
CA LEU A 167 2.53 -9.69 -7.88
C LEU A 167 1.75 -9.48 -6.57
N LEU A 168 0.48 -9.06 -6.63
CA LEU A 168 -0.38 -8.76 -5.46
C LEU A 168 0.22 -7.69 -4.52
N VAL A 169 1.00 -6.76 -5.07
CA VAL A 169 1.61 -5.64 -4.33
C VAL A 169 0.68 -4.42 -4.31
N SER A 170 0.77 -3.60 -3.28
CA SER A 170 0.00 -2.36 -3.12
C SER A 170 0.50 -1.23 -4.04
N GLN A 171 -0.32 -0.19 -4.23
CA GLN A 171 0.10 1.00 -4.98
C GLN A 171 1.29 1.70 -4.30
N LEU A 172 1.29 1.74 -2.96
CA LEU A 172 2.31 2.41 -2.18
C LEU A 172 3.68 1.76 -2.36
N GLU A 173 3.75 0.43 -2.36
CA GLU A 173 4.99 -0.32 -2.58
C GLU A 173 5.56 -0.08 -3.99
N ILE A 174 4.69 -0.07 -4.99
CA ILE A 174 5.08 0.25 -6.37
C ILE A 174 5.64 1.67 -6.45
N ASP A 175 4.96 2.64 -5.82
CA ASP A 175 5.35 4.05 -5.81
C ASP A 175 6.70 4.26 -5.12
N GLU A 176 6.92 3.62 -3.98
CA GLU A 176 8.18 3.70 -3.23
C GLU A 176 9.35 3.12 -4.02
N ILE A 177 9.16 1.95 -4.64
CA ILE A 177 10.17 1.29 -5.47
C ILE A 177 10.55 2.19 -6.66
N LEU A 178 9.57 2.68 -7.41
CA LEU A 178 9.82 3.50 -8.59
C LEU A 178 10.43 4.86 -8.22
N ALA A 179 9.98 5.48 -7.13
CA ALA A 179 10.57 6.72 -6.62
C ALA A 179 12.04 6.51 -6.23
N ARG A 180 12.37 5.38 -5.58
CA ARG A 180 13.73 5.05 -5.19
C ARG A 180 14.65 4.79 -6.39
N LEU A 181 14.17 4.03 -7.38
CA LEU A 181 14.90 3.81 -8.64
C LEU A 181 15.12 5.12 -9.40
N GLY A 182 14.14 6.03 -9.38
CA GLY A 182 14.25 7.36 -9.96
C GLY A 182 15.31 8.22 -9.27
N LYS A 183 15.35 8.23 -7.93
CA LYS A 183 16.40 8.94 -7.14
C LYS A 183 17.80 8.42 -7.46
N LEU A 184 17.94 7.11 -7.67
CA LEU A 184 19.20 6.47 -8.05
C LEU A 184 19.52 6.59 -9.55
N LYS A 185 18.67 7.26 -10.34
CA LYS A 185 18.78 7.41 -11.79
C LYS A 185 18.86 6.08 -12.56
N ILE A 186 18.27 5.03 -11.99
CA ILE A 186 18.17 3.70 -12.64
C ILE A 186 16.98 3.68 -13.61
N VAL A 187 15.95 4.47 -13.34
CA VAL A 187 14.80 4.72 -14.22
C VAL A 187 14.57 6.22 -14.34
N GLU A 188 13.99 6.65 -15.46
CA GLU A 188 13.54 8.03 -15.67
C GLU A 188 12.02 8.06 -15.64
N ILE A 189 11.45 8.88 -14.75
CA ILE A 189 10.00 9.05 -14.64
C ILE A 189 9.65 10.41 -15.26
N THR A 190 8.87 10.40 -16.33
CA THR A 190 8.46 11.59 -17.07
C THR A 190 6.96 11.83 -16.91
N ASP A 191 6.57 13.03 -16.50
CA ASP A 191 5.17 13.46 -16.52
C ASP A 191 4.79 13.88 -17.93
N VAL A 192 3.76 13.27 -18.52
CA VAL A 192 3.19 13.76 -19.78
C VAL A 192 2.24 14.92 -19.46
N ARG A 193 2.61 16.11 -19.95
CA ARG A 193 1.82 17.33 -19.83
C ARG A 193 0.78 17.48 -20.94
N GLU A 194 0.78 16.60 -21.93
CA GLU A 194 -0.15 16.66 -23.06
C GLU A 194 -1.41 15.82 -22.79
N PRO A 195 -2.61 16.32 -23.15
CA PRO A 195 -3.86 15.61 -22.92
C PRO A 195 -3.93 14.35 -23.80
N VAL A 196 -3.82 13.18 -23.17
CA VAL A 196 -3.97 11.89 -23.84
C VAL A 196 -5.45 11.60 -24.11
N MET A 197 -5.79 11.31 -25.37
CA MET A 197 -7.12 10.83 -25.74
C MET A 197 -7.20 9.32 -25.53
N LYS A 198 -8.03 8.86 -24.58
CA LYS A 198 -8.29 7.43 -24.35
C LYS A 198 -9.69 7.04 -24.80
N ARG A 199 -9.84 5.81 -25.31
CA ARG A 199 -11.16 5.20 -25.56
C ARG A 199 -11.74 4.73 -24.23
N ASP A 200 -12.97 5.14 -23.94
CA ASP A 200 -13.72 4.64 -22.79
C ASP A 200 -14.20 3.19 -23.03
N ALA A 201 -14.80 2.58 -22.00
CA ALA A 201 -15.34 1.21 -22.05
C ALA A 201 -16.46 1.02 -23.10
N LEU A 202 -16.95 2.11 -23.70
CA LEU A 202 -17.96 2.13 -24.78
C LEU A 202 -17.33 2.47 -26.14
N GLY A 203 -15.99 2.52 -26.22
CA GLY A 203 -15.23 2.79 -27.44
C GLY A 203 -15.18 4.25 -27.85
N ARG A 204 -15.70 5.19 -27.05
CA ARG A 204 -15.72 6.63 -27.36
C ARG A 204 -14.41 7.28 -26.91
N MET A 205 -13.84 8.10 -27.77
CA MET A 205 -12.65 8.89 -27.43
C MET A 205 -13.04 10.00 -26.46
N ARG A 206 -12.46 9.99 -25.25
CA ARG A 206 -12.62 11.05 -24.25
C ARG A 206 -11.28 11.69 -23.94
N ARG A 207 -11.29 13.02 -23.84
CA ARG A 207 -10.16 13.82 -23.32
C ARG A 207 -10.07 13.57 -21.82
N GLN A 208 -8.93 13.03 -21.36
CA GLN A 208 -8.67 12.84 -19.93
C GLN A 208 -8.57 14.22 -19.26
N SER A 209 -9.14 14.37 -18.07
CA SER A 209 -9.08 15.62 -17.30
C SER A 209 -7.63 15.97 -16.94
N ASP A 210 -7.27 17.27 -17.01
CA ASP A 210 -5.93 17.82 -16.72
C ASP A 210 -5.34 17.43 -15.34
N PHE A 211 -6.15 16.82 -14.47
CA PHE A 211 -5.78 16.32 -13.14
C PHE A 211 -5.01 14.99 -13.13
N LEU A 212 -5.12 14.18 -14.19
CA LEU A 212 -4.42 12.88 -14.29
C LEU A 212 -3.23 13.01 -15.23
N LYS A 213 -2.07 13.41 -14.67
CA LYS A 213 -0.80 13.37 -15.40
C LYS A 213 -0.41 11.91 -15.61
N ASP A 214 -0.54 11.40 -16.84
CA ASP A 214 -0.02 10.08 -17.18
C ASP A 214 1.52 10.14 -17.07
N ARG A 215 2.08 9.30 -16.20
CA ARG A 215 3.53 9.18 -15.99
C ARG A 215 4.07 8.05 -16.86
N TYR A 216 5.28 8.21 -17.37
CA TYR A 216 6.00 7.18 -18.13
C TYR A 216 7.30 6.84 -17.42
N VAL A 217 7.63 5.55 -17.38
CA VAL A 217 8.85 5.03 -16.79
C VAL A 217 9.75 4.50 -17.90
N ALA A 218 10.86 5.19 -18.15
CA ALA A 218 11.87 4.77 -19.11
C ALA A 218 13.05 4.09 -18.42
N ILE A 219 13.67 3.13 -19.11
CA ILE A 219 14.87 2.43 -18.66
C ILE A 219 16.04 2.94 -19.52
N PRO A 220 16.96 3.76 -18.96
CA PRO A 220 18.07 4.34 -19.73
C PRO A 220 19.04 3.30 -20.31
N GLU A 221 19.35 2.25 -19.54
CA GLU A 221 20.25 1.16 -19.93
C GLU A 221 19.56 -0.22 -19.81
N PRO A 222 18.71 -0.62 -20.77
CA PRO A 222 17.91 -1.85 -20.69
C PRO A 222 18.73 -3.13 -20.52
N ASP A 223 19.91 -3.21 -21.17
CA ASP A 223 20.75 -4.41 -21.17
C ASP A 223 21.42 -4.67 -19.81
N LYS A 224 21.68 -3.61 -19.04
CA LYS A 224 22.31 -3.71 -17.71
C LYS A 224 21.32 -3.56 -16.57
N PHE A 225 20.10 -3.12 -16.86
CA PHE A 225 19.08 -2.79 -15.87
C PHE A 225 18.89 -3.89 -14.81
N MET A 226 18.61 -5.13 -15.23
CA MET A 226 18.38 -6.23 -14.27
C MET A 226 19.63 -6.65 -13.52
N THR A 227 20.82 -6.43 -14.07
CA THR A 227 22.09 -6.67 -13.38
C THR A 227 22.30 -5.63 -12.28
N VAL A 228 22.05 -4.36 -12.58
CA VAL A 228 22.11 -3.26 -11.60
C VAL A 228 21.07 -3.46 -10.49
N VAL A 229 19.84 -3.83 -10.84
CA VAL A 229 18.77 -4.11 -9.86
C VAL A 229 19.12 -5.31 -8.97
N ARG A 230 19.72 -6.37 -9.52
CA ARG A 230 20.15 -7.54 -8.74
C ARG A 230 21.30 -7.19 -7.79
N ASN A 231 22.30 -6.44 -8.24
CA ASN A 231 23.39 -5.98 -7.39
C ASN A 231 22.88 -5.07 -6.28
N LEU A 232 22.00 -4.11 -6.61
CA LEU A 232 21.34 -3.24 -5.64
C LEU A 232 20.55 -4.06 -4.61
N SER A 233 19.80 -5.06 -5.05
CA SER A 233 19.08 -5.99 -4.17
C SER A 233 20.02 -6.79 -3.24
N GLN A 234 21.20 -7.19 -3.72
CA GLN A 234 22.17 -7.98 -2.95
C GLN A 234 22.96 -7.13 -1.95
N GLU A 235 23.37 -5.91 -2.32
CA GLU A 235 24.00 -4.95 -1.41
C GLU A 235 23.06 -4.57 -0.26
N MET A 236 21.76 -4.50 -0.53
CA MET A 236 20.73 -4.31 0.49
C MET A 236 20.37 -5.59 1.26
N GLY A 237 20.86 -6.77 0.84
CA GLY A 237 20.59 -8.06 1.50
C GLY A 237 21.34 -8.30 2.81
N GLY A 238 22.29 -7.43 3.19
CA GLY A 238 23.02 -7.49 4.47
C GLY A 238 22.41 -6.66 5.60
N ALA A 239 21.57 -5.69 5.28
CA ALA A 239 20.78 -4.93 6.24
C ALA A 239 19.32 -5.06 5.81
N ARG A 240 18.52 -5.86 6.51
CA ARG A 240 17.06 -5.74 6.42
C ARG A 240 16.66 -4.37 6.97
N PRO A 241 16.11 -3.48 6.14
CA PRO A 241 14.85 -2.82 6.47
C PRO A 241 13.83 -3.04 5.32
N PRO A 242 12.53 -2.83 5.54
CA PRO A 242 11.65 -3.98 5.54
C PRO A 242 10.50 -3.81 4.53
N PHE A 243 10.71 -4.22 3.28
CA PHE A 243 9.58 -4.41 2.35
C PHE A 243 8.59 -5.49 2.82
N THR A 244 8.83 -6.14 3.97
CA THR A 244 7.95 -7.11 4.61
C THR A 244 7.42 -6.68 5.99
N GLU A 245 7.89 -5.57 6.60
CA GLU A 245 7.29 -5.03 7.84
C GLU A 245 6.15 -4.04 7.54
N CYS A 246 5.99 -3.59 6.28
CA CYS A 246 4.87 -2.76 5.82
C CYS A 246 3.47 -3.42 5.92
N LEU A 247 3.36 -4.64 6.46
CA LEU A 247 2.09 -5.35 6.64
C LEU A 247 1.69 -5.60 8.11
N GLU A 248 2.47 -5.13 9.10
CA GLU A 248 2.01 -5.13 10.49
C GLU A 248 1.27 -3.84 10.81
N PHE A 249 0.05 -3.71 10.28
CA PHE A 249 -0.88 -2.67 10.70
C PHE A 249 -1.39 -2.98 12.11
N VAL A 250 -1.20 -2.04 13.02
CA VAL A 250 -1.75 -2.07 14.37
C VAL A 250 -3.02 -1.21 14.37
N ASP A 251 -4.14 -1.72 14.88
CA ASP A 251 -5.33 -0.88 15.06
C ASP A 251 -5.24 -0.04 16.35
N VAL A 252 -6.16 0.90 16.54
CA VAL A 252 -6.14 1.80 17.73
C VAL A 252 -6.22 1.02 19.05
N TYR A 253 -6.88 -0.14 19.05
CA TYR A 253 -7.03 -0.98 20.25
C TYR A 253 -5.75 -1.75 20.55
N ASP A 254 -5.12 -2.31 19.53
CA ASP A 254 -3.83 -3.00 19.66
C ASP A 254 -2.72 -2.01 20.05
N PHE A 255 -2.76 -0.79 19.51
CA PHE A 255 -1.83 0.29 19.86
C PHE A 255 -2.04 0.76 21.30
N ALA A 256 -3.29 0.97 21.71
CA ALA A 256 -3.61 1.32 23.10
C ALA A 256 -3.09 0.24 24.07
N LYS A 257 -3.21 -1.03 23.69
CA LYS A 257 -2.71 -2.16 24.48
C LYS A 257 -1.18 -2.20 24.55
N SER A 258 -0.45 -1.87 23.47
CA SER A 258 1.02 -1.89 23.47
C SER A 258 1.63 -0.79 24.34
N VAL A 259 0.97 0.36 24.42
CA VAL A 259 1.41 1.51 25.24
C VAL A 259 0.75 1.58 26.63
N GLY A 260 -0.05 0.58 27.00
CA GLY A 260 -0.70 0.50 28.31
C GLY A 260 -1.75 1.59 28.56
N ALA A 261 -2.47 2.02 27.53
CA ALA A 261 -3.45 3.09 27.56
C ALA A 261 -4.87 2.61 27.20
N ASP A 262 -5.85 3.46 27.51
CA ASP A 262 -7.24 3.27 27.08
C ASP A 262 -7.41 3.83 25.64
N PRO A 263 -8.07 3.11 24.71
CA PRO A 263 -8.34 3.60 23.34
C PRO A 263 -8.97 4.99 23.29
N GLU A 264 -9.82 5.34 24.25
CA GLU A 264 -10.50 6.63 24.32
C GLU A 264 -9.54 7.80 24.63
N ILE A 265 -8.40 7.51 25.27
CA ILE A 265 -7.32 8.49 25.45
C ILE A 265 -6.59 8.71 24.12
N ILE A 266 -6.33 7.65 23.36
CA ILE A 266 -5.68 7.73 22.05
C ILE A 266 -6.52 8.56 21.08
N TYR A 267 -7.83 8.27 20.97
CA TYR A 267 -8.74 9.06 20.13
C TYR A 267 -8.78 10.55 20.50
N ARG A 268 -8.76 10.87 21.81
CA ARG A 268 -8.71 12.27 22.27
C ARG A 268 -7.39 12.94 21.89
N LYS A 269 -6.26 12.25 22.08
CA LYS A 269 -4.93 12.77 21.71
C LYS A 269 -4.81 13.04 20.20
N MET A 270 -5.41 12.18 19.36
CA MET A 270 -5.55 12.45 17.92
C MET A 270 -6.34 13.73 17.66
N GLY A 271 -7.52 13.87 18.29
CA GLY A 271 -8.38 15.03 18.13
C GLY A 271 -7.72 16.34 18.58
N TYR A 272 -6.75 16.28 19.50
CA TYR A 272 -5.95 17.43 19.94
C TYR A 272 -4.63 17.60 19.17
N LYS A 273 -4.40 16.86 18.08
CA LYS A 273 -3.15 16.83 17.29
C LYS A 273 -1.89 16.52 18.11
N GLU A 274 -2.03 15.91 19.29
CA GLU A 274 -0.90 15.45 20.11
C GLU A 274 -0.28 14.16 19.54
N ILE A 275 -1.05 13.42 18.74
CA ILE A 275 -0.58 12.30 17.92
C ILE A 275 -0.75 12.73 16.46
N PRO A 276 0.33 12.79 15.66
CA PRO A 276 0.21 13.09 14.24
C PRO A 276 -0.67 12.08 13.51
N GLU A 277 -1.65 12.58 12.75
CA GLU A 277 -2.59 11.75 11.99
C GLU A 277 -1.88 10.87 10.94
N THR A 278 -0.69 11.29 10.49
CA THR A 278 0.18 10.54 9.58
C THR A 278 0.63 9.19 10.13
N TYR A 279 0.62 9.01 11.45
CA TYR A 279 0.96 7.73 12.06
C TYR A 279 -0.18 6.71 12.00
N PHE A 280 -1.42 7.08 11.67
CA PHE A 280 -2.57 6.16 11.63
C PHE A 280 -2.58 5.17 10.45
N PHE A 281 -1.44 5.00 9.80
CA PHE A 281 -1.07 3.82 9.03
C PHE A 281 0.07 3.12 9.76
N PHE A 282 -0.23 2.54 10.93
CA PHE A 282 0.79 2.18 11.92
C PHE A 282 1.71 1.06 11.43
N HIS A 283 2.96 1.41 11.12
CA HIS A 283 4.09 0.49 10.99
C HIS A 283 4.65 0.21 12.40
N LYS A 284 4.39 -0.99 12.92
CA LYS A 284 4.63 -1.36 14.33
C LYS A 284 6.02 -0.99 14.89
N PRO A 285 7.16 -1.22 14.19
CA PRO A 285 8.47 -0.84 14.72
C PRO A 285 8.62 0.66 14.98
N THR A 286 8.11 1.50 14.07
CA THR A 286 8.18 2.96 14.17
C THR A 286 7.34 3.49 15.33
N VAL A 287 6.19 2.83 15.54
CA VAL A 287 5.29 3.15 16.64
C VAL A 287 5.88 2.76 17.98
N ASP A 288 6.51 1.58 18.06
CA ASP A 288 7.15 1.10 19.28
C ASP A 288 8.38 1.97 19.64
N GLU A 289 9.12 2.45 18.65
CA GLU A 289 10.24 3.38 18.84
C GLU A 289 9.74 4.75 19.36
N TRP A 290 8.75 5.33 18.69
CA TRP A 290 8.14 6.60 19.11
C TRP A 290 7.45 6.51 20.49
N ALA A 291 6.77 5.40 20.77
CA ALA A 291 6.13 5.19 22.07
C ALA A 291 7.16 5.10 23.21
N LYS A 292 8.33 4.51 22.95
CA LYS A 292 9.45 4.51 23.91
C LYS A 292 10.03 5.91 24.11
N GLU A 293 10.15 6.71 23.05
CA GLU A 293 10.61 8.10 23.13
C GLU A 293 9.68 8.98 23.97
N MET A 294 8.35 8.79 23.84
CA MET A 294 7.35 9.59 24.55
C MET A 294 7.14 9.15 26.01
N GLY A 295 7.34 7.85 26.31
CA GLY A 295 7.19 7.27 27.64
C GLY A 295 5.74 7.02 28.08
N GLU A 296 5.52 6.09 29.00
CA GLU A 296 4.17 5.62 29.38
C GLU A 296 3.25 6.71 29.95
N GLU A 297 3.79 7.69 30.69
CA GLU A 297 2.99 8.76 31.30
C GLU A 297 2.34 9.68 30.25
N PHE A 298 2.94 9.81 29.06
CA PHE A 298 2.36 10.58 27.95
C PHE A 298 1.00 10.04 27.52
N PHE A 299 0.83 8.71 27.57
CA PHE A 299 -0.38 8.01 27.14
C PHE A 299 -1.45 7.89 28.23
N LYS A 300 -1.14 8.26 29.47
CA LYS A 300 -2.09 8.20 30.61
C LYS A 300 -2.90 9.48 30.77
N ARG A 301 -2.46 10.63 30.24
CA ARG A 301 -3.10 11.94 30.45
C ARG A 301 -3.08 12.81 29.20
N VAL A 302 -4.19 13.48 28.91
CA VAL A 302 -4.32 14.46 27.80
C VAL A 302 -3.86 15.85 28.25
N LYS A 303 -2.94 16.50 27.52
CA LYS A 303 -2.43 17.84 27.84
C LYS A 303 -2.82 18.80 26.71
N ARG A 304 -3.86 19.61 26.92
CA ARG A 304 -4.15 20.74 26.02
C ARG A 304 -2.96 21.71 25.99
N LYS A 305 -2.42 21.99 24.80
CA LYS A 305 -1.50 23.12 24.59
C LYS A 305 -2.31 24.41 24.74
N ARG A 306 -2.40 24.95 25.95
CA ARG A 306 -2.77 26.36 26.15
C ARG A 306 -1.52 27.15 25.78
N VAL A 307 -1.47 27.72 24.59
CA VAL A 307 -0.47 28.73 24.25
C VAL A 307 -0.73 29.91 25.19
N ASN A 308 0.28 30.32 25.95
CA ASN A 308 0.15 31.50 26.78
C ASN A 308 0.03 32.71 25.85
N VAL A 309 -0.81 33.69 26.18
CA VAL A 309 -1.13 34.82 25.29
C VAL A 309 0.12 35.64 24.94
N ASP A 310 1.13 35.57 25.81
CA ASP A 310 2.44 36.20 25.67
C ASP A 310 3.34 35.54 24.60
N GLU A 311 2.99 34.34 24.10
CA GLU A 311 3.77 33.58 23.10
C GLU A 311 3.24 33.74 21.66
N LEU A 312 2.22 34.58 21.45
CA LEU A 312 1.70 34.86 20.10
C LEU A 312 2.60 35.89 19.41
N GLU A 313 3.27 35.51 18.32
CA GLU A 313 4.22 36.36 17.58
C GLU A 313 3.77 36.64 16.14
N THR A 314 3.17 35.65 15.47
CA THR A 314 2.85 35.72 14.03
C THR A 314 1.37 35.45 13.75
N VAL A 315 0.84 35.91 12.61
CA VAL A 315 -0.57 35.65 12.25
C VAL A 315 -0.92 34.15 12.25
N ASP A 316 0.04 33.27 12.07
CA ASP A 316 -0.18 31.82 12.10
C ASP A 316 -0.50 31.29 13.52
N ASP A 317 -0.08 31.99 14.57
CA ASP A 317 -0.33 31.58 15.96
C ASP A 317 -1.80 31.73 16.37
N ILE A 318 -2.60 32.47 15.59
CA ILE A 318 -4.05 32.61 15.83
C ILE A 318 -4.77 31.27 15.82
N VAL A 319 -4.19 30.22 15.20
CA VAL A 319 -4.71 28.84 15.23
C VAL A 319 -4.92 28.33 16.65
N HIS A 320 -4.20 28.86 17.64
CA HIS A 320 -4.30 28.48 19.04
C HIS A 320 -5.26 29.34 19.88
N VAL A 321 -5.85 30.39 19.31
CA VAL A 321 -6.79 31.29 19.99
C VAL A 321 -8.24 30.79 19.84
N ASP A 322 -9.09 30.94 20.86
CA ASP A 322 -10.50 30.56 20.75
C ASP A 322 -11.27 31.47 19.78
N ASN A 323 -12.29 30.90 19.11
CA ASN A 323 -13.06 31.61 18.09
C ASN A 323 -13.78 32.86 18.63
N THR A 324 -14.18 32.86 19.90
CA THR A 324 -14.81 34.01 20.56
C THR A 324 -13.86 35.21 20.64
N THR A 325 -12.63 34.98 21.11
CA THR A 325 -11.59 36.01 21.15
C THR A 325 -11.25 36.51 19.75
N LEU A 326 -11.15 35.61 18.75
CA LEU A 326 -10.86 36.01 17.38
C LEU A 326 -11.96 36.83 16.74
N GLN A 327 -13.24 36.48 16.96
CA GLN A 327 -14.36 37.28 16.45
C GLN A 327 -14.36 38.69 17.03
N GLU A 328 -14.05 38.82 18.32
CA GLU A 328 -13.92 40.12 18.95
C GLU A 328 -12.70 40.89 18.43
N ALA A 329 -11.53 40.25 18.31
CA ALA A 329 -10.33 40.86 17.76
C ALA A 329 -10.54 41.33 16.32
N PHE A 330 -11.15 40.49 15.47
CA PHE A 330 -11.45 40.80 14.08
C PHE A 330 -12.50 41.90 13.90
N SER A 331 -13.31 42.18 14.94
CA SER A 331 -14.24 43.31 14.93
C SER A 331 -13.57 44.65 15.24
N ARG A 332 -12.41 44.61 15.93
CA ARG A 332 -11.63 45.78 16.32
C ARG A 332 -10.57 46.15 15.27
N ILE A 333 -10.11 45.17 14.49
CA ILE A 333 -9.15 45.36 13.40
C ILE A 333 -9.89 45.69 12.07
N GLY A 334 -9.31 46.58 11.27
CA GLY A 334 -9.92 47.00 9.99
C GLY A 334 -9.87 45.91 8.91
N TYR A 335 -10.85 45.90 8.00
CA TYR A 335 -10.95 44.90 6.93
C TYR A 335 -9.75 44.88 5.97
N HIS A 336 -9.14 46.05 5.73
CA HIS A 336 -7.92 46.16 4.92
C HIS A 336 -6.73 45.42 5.56
N LYS A 337 -6.53 45.62 6.87
CA LYS A 337 -5.51 44.91 7.65
C LYS A 337 -5.78 43.41 7.72
N MET A 338 -7.05 43.00 7.81
CA MET A 338 -7.43 41.59 7.68
C MET A 338 -7.09 41.00 6.32
N ALA A 339 -7.15 41.78 5.23
CA ALA A 339 -6.76 41.33 3.91
C ALA A 339 -5.24 41.13 3.79
N LEU A 340 -4.46 42.05 4.36
CA LEU A 340 -2.99 41.92 4.49
C LEU A 340 -2.62 40.65 5.28
N LEU A 341 -3.24 40.47 6.44
CA LEU A 341 -3.04 39.29 7.30
C LEU A 341 -3.45 37.99 6.60
N ALA A 342 -4.56 37.98 5.87
CA ALA A 342 -5.01 36.81 5.11
C ALA A 342 -4.08 36.48 3.93
N ALA A 343 -3.47 37.49 3.31
CA ALA A 343 -2.49 37.30 2.23
C ALA A 343 -1.21 36.64 2.74
N MET A 344 -0.72 37.03 3.92
CA MET A 344 0.49 36.46 4.53
C MET A 344 0.27 35.13 5.27
N ALA A 345 -0.91 34.92 5.85
CA ALA A 345 -1.21 33.74 6.66
C ALA A 345 -1.09 32.42 5.88
N GLY A 346 -0.58 31.39 6.55
CA GLY A 346 -0.62 30.01 6.09
C GLY A 346 -2.06 29.48 5.95
N GLU A 347 -2.24 28.33 5.29
CA GLU A 347 -3.59 27.83 4.95
C GLU A 347 -4.52 27.67 6.16
N GLU A 348 -4.01 27.19 7.31
CA GLU A 348 -4.82 26.95 8.51
C GLU A 348 -5.27 28.26 9.18
N ALA A 349 -4.36 29.23 9.32
CA ALA A 349 -4.67 30.55 9.87
C ALA A 349 -5.58 31.36 8.94
N ARG A 350 -5.33 31.32 7.63
CA ARG A 350 -6.20 31.91 6.60
C ARG A 350 -7.61 31.32 6.65
N GLY A 351 -7.73 30.00 6.81
CA GLY A 351 -9.01 29.33 7.02
C GLY A 351 -9.74 29.84 8.28
N LYS A 352 -9.00 30.08 9.36
CA LYS A 352 -9.53 30.59 10.62
C LYS A 352 -9.98 32.05 10.54
N ILE A 353 -9.26 32.89 9.80
CA ILE A 353 -9.65 34.27 9.47
C ILE A 353 -11.00 34.25 8.76
N PHE A 354 -11.11 33.56 7.63
CA PHE A 354 -12.36 33.54 6.86
C PHE A 354 -13.52 32.87 7.60
N GLY A 355 -13.23 31.87 8.45
CA GLY A 355 -14.23 31.18 9.25
C GLY A 355 -14.84 32.01 10.38
N ASN A 356 -14.13 33.03 10.87
CA ASN A 356 -14.57 33.90 11.96
C ASN A 356 -15.04 35.30 11.51
N LEU A 357 -15.01 35.58 10.21
CA LEU A 357 -15.58 36.80 9.62
C LEU A 357 -17.01 36.55 9.15
N SER A 358 -17.83 37.62 9.11
CA SER A 358 -19.15 37.51 8.48
C SER A 358 -19.02 37.20 6.98
N LYS A 359 -20.01 36.51 6.39
CA LYS A 359 -19.98 36.13 4.96
C LYS A 359 -19.70 37.29 4.01
N LYS A 360 -20.23 38.48 4.32
CA LYS A 360 -20.02 39.69 3.51
C LYS A 360 -18.59 40.22 3.64
N ILE A 361 -18.06 40.24 4.87
CA ILE A 361 -16.70 40.71 5.16
C ILE A 361 -15.66 39.73 4.60
N ALA A 362 -15.86 38.43 4.78
CA ALA A 362 -14.97 37.40 4.26
C ALA A 362 -14.85 37.44 2.73
N ALA A 363 -15.92 37.84 2.01
CA ALA A 363 -15.87 38.01 0.56
C ALA A 363 -15.01 39.22 0.15
N ILE A 364 -15.14 40.35 0.85
CA ILE A 364 -14.34 41.57 0.61
C ILE A 364 -12.86 41.30 0.88
N VAL A 365 -12.56 40.73 2.06
CA VAL A 365 -11.19 40.41 2.48
C VAL A 365 -10.52 39.44 1.51
N ARG A 366 -11.27 38.47 0.96
CA ARG A 366 -10.75 37.52 -0.03
C ARG A 366 -10.40 38.18 -1.36
N ASP A 367 -11.27 39.06 -1.86
CA ASP A 367 -11.09 39.79 -3.12
C ASP A 367 -9.90 40.77 -3.03
N GLU A 368 -9.80 41.47 -1.90
CA GLU A 368 -8.72 42.41 -1.61
C GLU A 368 -7.38 41.69 -1.41
N SER A 369 -7.35 40.58 -0.66
CA SER A 369 -6.12 39.78 -0.46
C SER A 369 -5.56 39.19 -1.76
N GLY A 370 -6.44 38.87 -2.73
CA GLY A 370 -6.05 38.31 -4.02
C GLY A 370 -5.48 39.35 -5.00
N SER A 371 -5.70 40.64 -4.73
CA SER A 371 -5.25 41.76 -5.57
C SER A 371 -3.95 42.41 -5.08
N MET A 372 -3.43 41.95 -3.94
CA MET A 372 -2.20 42.47 -3.32
C MET A 372 -0.96 41.76 -3.91
N GLU A 373 -0.47 42.24 -5.05
CA GLU A 373 0.87 41.90 -5.56
C GLU A 373 1.92 42.85 -4.98
N GLY A 374 2.90 42.31 -4.24
CA GLY A 374 4.01 43.09 -3.68
C GLY A 374 3.66 43.84 -2.40
N VAL A 375 3.20 43.10 -1.38
CA VAL A 375 2.90 43.63 -0.04
C VAL A 375 4.11 44.40 0.48
N GLU A 376 3.90 45.64 0.93
CA GLU A 376 4.87 46.36 1.75
C GLU A 376 5.03 45.57 3.05
N GLU A 377 6.10 44.76 3.16
CA GLU A 377 6.38 43.87 4.32
C GLU A 377 6.22 44.60 5.67
N MET A 378 6.43 45.92 5.66
CA MET A 378 6.26 46.80 6.81
C MET A 378 4.79 46.99 7.24
N GLU A 379 3.86 47.25 6.31
CA GLU A 379 2.44 47.43 6.65
C GLU A 379 1.80 46.14 7.18
N ALA A 380 2.31 45.01 6.72
CA ALA A 380 1.79 43.70 7.08
C ALA A 380 2.31 43.26 8.46
N ALA A 381 3.58 43.56 8.79
CA ALA A 381 4.11 43.42 10.14
C ALA A 381 3.36 44.30 11.16
N ASP A 382 3.06 45.55 10.79
CA ASP A 382 2.27 46.46 11.64
C ASP A 382 0.86 45.89 11.92
N ALA A 383 0.25 45.23 10.93
CA ALA A 383 -1.05 44.59 11.09
C ALA A 383 -0.97 43.33 11.98
N GLU A 384 0.13 42.59 11.95
CA GLU A 384 0.36 41.45 12.84
C GLU A 384 0.53 41.90 14.29
N ASP A 385 1.36 42.90 14.54
CA ASP A 385 1.62 43.45 15.86
C ASP A 385 0.32 43.98 16.51
N GLU A 386 -0.48 44.73 15.75
CA GLU A 386 -1.77 45.25 16.22
C GLU A 386 -2.76 44.11 16.54
N LEU A 387 -2.82 43.06 15.70
CA LEU A 387 -3.68 41.92 15.98
C LEU A 387 -3.27 41.22 17.29
N MET A 388 -1.96 41.05 17.51
CA MET A 388 -1.46 40.43 18.73
C MET A 388 -1.72 41.28 19.97
N GLU A 389 -1.57 42.60 19.87
CA GLU A 389 -1.90 43.52 20.95
C GLU A 389 -3.40 43.44 21.31
N ILE A 390 -4.28 43.41 20.32
CA ILE A 390 -5.73 43.27 20.53
C ILE A 390 -6.06 41.93 21.20
N ILE A 391 -5.46 40.82 20.75
CA ILE A 391 -5.69 39.51 21.35
C ILE A 391 -5.18 39.46 22.80
N ARG A 392 -4.03 40.09 23.08
CA ARG A 392 -3.48 40.26 24.44
C ARG A 392 -4.40 41.11 25.31
N ASP A 393 -4.96 42.20 24.80
CA ASP A 393 -5.91 43.04 25.54
C ASP A 393 -7.19 42.29 25.91
N ILE A 394 -7.79 41.57 24.96
CA ILE A 394 -9.03 40.81 25.20
C ILE A 394 -8.82 39.73 26.26
N LYS A 395 -7.71 38.98 26.18
CA LYS A 395 -7.41 37.91 27.14
C LYS A 395 -6.81 38.39 28.45
N GLY A 396 -6.11 39.52 28.45
CA GLY A 396 -5.58 40.19 29.64
C GLY A 396 -6.67 40.89 30.48
N SER A 397 -7.77 41.29 29.82
CA SER A 397 -8.95 41.87 30.45
C SER A 397 -9.89 40.82 31.07
N THR A 398 -9.67 39.53 30.82
CA THR A 398 -10.41 38.42 31.46
C THR A 398 -9.65 37.93 32.69
N LYS A 399 -9.53 38.77 33.73
CA LYS A 399 -9.08 38.34 35.07
C LYS A 399 -10.25 38.00 35.98
#